data_AF-A0A6A4G1G2-F1
#
_entry.id   AF-A0A6A4G1G2-F1
#
_cell.length_a   1.000
_cell.length_b   1.000
_cell.length_c   1.000
_cell.angle_alpha   90.00
_cell.angle_beta   90.00
_cell.angle_gamma   90.00
#
_symmetry.space_group_name_H-M   'P 1'
#
loop_
_entity.id
_entity.type
_entity.pdbx_description
1 polymer ?
#
loop_
_entity_poly.entity_id
_entity_poly.type
_entity_poly.pdbx_seq_one_letter_code
_entity_poly.pdbx_strand_id
1 'polypeptide(L)'
;MLGGIFHKRKKSQELRSPSLQDLKKFRDAYAKYAELRQVDPPPCFEKSIYKAIAGQKELHTVEFRQEDITDPQMIALAETLLEMPIVSSLDLRDNRITDDGAKALLEVLRLQIIAAKTPPTIDPRTKRPLYPPLPEYTRYVTNVNLKGNEVSASVLQELSQYMDVLRREDKRLEIRAALNRIDRNSDGGIDEEEFKAHKTLST
;
A
#
# COMPACT_ATOMS: atom_id res chain seq x y z
N MET A 1 -25.04 16.23 -33.23
CA MET A 1 -23.70 15.90 -32.70
C MET A 1 -23.79 15.93 -31.18
N LEU A 2 -23.84 14.78 -30.52
CA LEU A 2 -23.91 14.67 -29.07
C LEU A 2 -22.48 14.61 -28.53
N GLY A 3 -22.00 15.72 -27.98
CA GLY A 3 -20.68 15.84 -27.36
C GLY A 3 -20.65 15.07 -26.05
N GLY A 4 -19.84 14.02 -26.00
CA GLY A 4 -19.66 13.19 -24.80
C GLY A 4 -18.99 13.96 -23.67
N ILE A 5 -19.65 14.01 -22.53
CA ILE A 5 -19.04 14.40 -21.27
C ILE A 5 -18.37 13.14 -20.70
N PHE A 6 -17.15 12.88 -21.15
CA PHE A 6 -16.27 11.94 -20.46
C PHE A 6 -15.88 12.56 -19.13
N HIS A 7 -16.57 12.17 -18.05
CA HIS A 7 -16.02 12.30 -16.72
C HIS A 7 -14.76 11.43 -16.68
N LYS A 8 -13.58 12.04 -16.88
CA LYS A 8 -12.32 11.45 -16.43
C LYS A 8 -12.54 11.12 -14.96
N ARG A 9 -12.66 9.82 -14.65
CA ARG A 9 -12.64 9.32 -13.27
C ARG A 9 -11.48 10.00 -12.58
N LYS A 10 -11.79 10.89 -11.64
CA LYS A 10 -10.81 11.53 -10.78
C LYS A 10 -10.04 10.37 -10.14
N LYS A 11 -8.76 10.19 -10.52
CA LYS A 11 -7.89 9.13 -9.98
C LYS A 11 -8.13 9.08 -8.48
N SER A 12 -8.62 7.94 -7.98
CA SER A 12 -8.76 7.67 -6.56
C SER A 12 -7.51 8.19 -5.88
N GLN A 13 -7.69 9.02 -4.86
CA GLN A 13 -6.62 9.75 -4.20
C GLN A 13 -5.45 8.80 -3.93
N GLU A 14 -4.37 8.95 -4.70
CA GLU A 14 -3.11 8.26 -4.46
C GLU A 14 -2.72 8.64 -3.04
N LEU A 15 -2.80 7.66 -2.12
CA LEU A 15 -2.20 7.76 -0.80
C LEU A 15 -0.80 8.37 -0.94
N ARG A 16 -0.33 9.16 0.03
CA ARG A 16 0.94 9.89 -0.11
C ARG A 16 2.05 8.95 -0.60
N SER A 17 2.73 9.33 -1.68
CA SER A 17 3.88 8.60 -2.18
C SER A 17 4.98 8.56 -1.10
N PRO A 18 5.70 7.44 -0.92
CA PRO A 18 6.80 7.36 0.04
C PRO A 18 7.83 8.47 -0.22
N SER A 19 8.31 9.13 0.82
CA SER A 19 9.39 10.12 0.67
C SER A 19 10.72 9.44 0.35
N LEU A 20 11.71 10.22 -0.10
CA LEU A 20 13.09 9.72 -0.25
C LEU A 20 13.64 9.10 1.03
N GLN A 21 13.25 9.62 2.20
CA GLN A 21 13.64 9.06 3.48
C GLN A 21 12.96 7.71 3.74
N ASP A 22 11.69 7.56 3.37
CA ASP A 22 10.95 6.29 3.52
C ASP A 22 11.53 5.20 2.61
N LEU A 23 11.90 5.56 1.38
CA LEU A 23 12.57 4.63 0.45
C LEU A 23 13.94 4.18 0.98
N LYS A 24 14.71 5.11 1.58
CA LYS A 24 15.98 4.77 2.24
C LYS A 24 15.75 3.81 3.42
N LYS A 25 14.77 4.11 4.29
CA LYS A 25 14.40 3.23 5.40
C LYS A 25 13.95 1.85 4.93
N PHE A 26 13.15 1.78 3.86
CA PHE A 26 12.72 0.50 3.29
C PHE A 26 13.90 -0.32 2.78
N ARG A 27 14.86 0.32 2.10
CA ARG A 27 16.10 -0.33 1.68
C ARG A 27 16.92 -0.82 2.87
N ASP A 28 17.13 0.03 3.87
CA ASP A 28 17.94 -0.30 5.05
C ASP A 28 17.27 -1.41 5.89
N ALA A 29 15.93 -1.41 5.98
CA ALA A 29 15.16 -2.48 6.60
C ALA A 29 15.34 -3.82 5.88
N TYR A 30 15.28 -3.82 4.54
CA TYR A 30 15.55 -5.03 3.78
C TYR A 30 16.98 -5.54 4.01
N ALA A 31 17.98 -4.66 3.97
CA ALA A 31 19.38 -5.03 4.21
C ALA A 31 19.55 -5.70 5.58
N LYS A 32 18.96 -5.12 6.65
CA LYS A 32 18.91 -5.71 8.00
C LYS A 32 18.30 -7.12 7.98
N TYR A 33 17.16 -7.30 7.33
CA TYR A 33 16.46 -8.59 7.32
C TYR A 33 17.13 -9.65 6.42
N ALA A 34 17.83 -9.22 5.38
CA ALA A 34 18.65 -10.08 4.54
C ALA A 34 19.90 -10.56 5.30
N GLU A 35 20.56 -9.67 6.05
CA GLU A 35 21.70 -10.00 6.92
C GLU A 35 21.32 -11.04 7.97
N LEU A 36 20.17 -10.87 8.66
CA LEU A 36 19.66 -11.84 9.64
C LEU A 36 19.45 -13.24 9.05
N ARG A 37 19.27 -13.34 7.73
CA ARG A 37 19.04 -14.58 6.99
C ARG A 37 20.25 -15.07 6.23
N GLN A 38 21.38 -14.37 6.36
CA GLN A 38 22.65 -14.69 5.69
C GLN A 38 22.49 -14.79 4.17
N VAL A 39 21.71 -13.88 3.58
CA VAL A 39 21.55 -13.76 2.13
C VAL A 39 21.86 -12.36 1.66
N ASP A 40 22.41 -12.26 0.46
CA ASP A 40 22.60 -10.98 -0.19
C ASP A 40 21.26 -10.44 -0.72
N PRO A 41 21.05 -9.11 -0.65
CA PRO A 41 19.94 -8.50 -1.36
C PRO A 41 20.00 -8.77 -2.86
N PRO A 42 18.89 -9.21 -3.48
CA PRO A 42 18.90 -9.51 -4.90
C PRO A 42 19.11 -8.19 -5.68
N PRO A 43 19.91 -8.18 -6.76
CA PRO A 43 20.22 -6.95 -7.51
C PRO A 43 18.98 -6.19 -8.01
N CYS A 44 17.88 -6.92 -8.30
CA CYS A 44 16.61 -6.34 -8.70
C CYS A 44 15.95 -5.48 -7.61
N PHE A 45 16.23 -5.75 -6.33
CA PHE A 45 15.72 -4.97 -5.21
C PHE A 45 16.30 -3.57 -5.23
N GLU A 46 17.63 -3.43 -5.22
CA GLU A 46 18.30 -2.13 -5.32
C GLU A 46 17.87 -1.37 -6.58
N LYS A 47 17.81 -2.05 -7.74
CA LYS A 47 17.31 -1.46 -8.99
C LYS A 47 15.90 -0.88 -8.85
N SER A 48 15.03 -1.53 -8.09
CA SER A 48 13.66 -1.06 -7.84
C SER A 48 13.65 0.19 -6.95
N ILE A 49 14.51 0.22 -5.91
CA ILE A 49 14.69 1.41 -5.05
C ILE A 49 15.22 2.59 -5.87
N TYR A 50 16.24 2.38 -6.69
CA TYR A 50 16.80 3.44 -7.55
C TYR A 50 15.78 4.00 -8.53
N LYS A 51 14.98 3.13 -9.19
CA LYS A 51 13.90 3.58 -10.08
C LYS A 51 12.86 4.41 -9.35
N ALA A 52 12.54 4.04 -8.10
CA ALA A 52 11.60 4.80 -7.28
C ALA A 52 12.15 6.18 -6.87
N ILE A 53 13.43 6.22 -6.46
CA ILE A 53 14.12 7.47 -6.12
C ILE A 53 14.26 8.40 -7.33
N ALA A 54 14.54 7.84 -8.52
CA ALA A 54 14.72 8.61 -9.76
C ALA A 54 13.40 9.15 -10.35
N GLY A 55 12.27 8.99 -9.67
CA GLY A 55 10.96 9.52 -10.08
C GLY A 55 10.33 8.78 -11.27
N GLN A 56 10.84 7.60 -11.65
CA GLN A 56 10.39 6.89 -12.84
C GLN A 56 9.20 5.95 -12.57
N LYS A 57 9.02 5.46 -11.33
CA LYS A 57 7.89 4.62 -10.89
C LYS A 57 7.68 4.79 -9.38
N GLU A 58 6.45 4.86 -8.89
CA GLU A 58 6.20 4.71 -7.44
C GLU A 58 6.49 3.25 -7.02
N LEU A 59 7.11 3.03 -5.85
CA LEU A 59 7.51 1.69 -5.36
C LEU A 59 6.33 0.78 -4.99
N HIS A 60 5.10 1.13 -5.36
CA HIS A 60 3.90 0.33 -5.08
C HIS A 60 3.92 -1.01 -5.80
N THR A 61 4.72 -1.14 -6.86
CA THR A 61 4.93 -2.38 -7.60
C THR A 61 6.40 -2.79 -7.54
N VAL A 62 6.62 -4.05 -7.20
CA VAL A 62 7.93 -4.70 -7.25
C VAL A 62 7.90 -5.75 -8.35
N GLU A 63 8.83 -5.64 -9.30
CA GLU A 63 8.92 -6.48 -10.51
C GLU A 63 10.16 -7.38 -10.40
N PHE A 64 10.00 -8.58 -9.83
CA PHE A 64 11.08 -9.55 -9.59
C PHE A 64 10.92 -10.84 -10.40
N ARG A 65 10.30 -10.75 -11.57
CA ARG A 65 10.14 -11.93 -12.43
C ARG A 65 11.50 -12.40 -12.95
N GLN A 66 11.78 -13.71 -12.83
CA GLN A 66 13.04 -14.32 -13.30
C GLN A 66 14.30 -13.71 -12.68
N GLU A 67 14.28 -13.44 -11.38
CA GLU A 67 15.39 -12.83 -10.63
C GLU A 67 16.04 -13.80 -9.64
N ASP A 68 15.76 -15.11 -9.77
CA ASP A 68 16.27 -16.18 -8.89
C ASP A 68 15.98 -15.96 -7.39
N ILE A 69 14.84 -15.32 -7.07
CA ILE A 69 14.44 -15.06 -5.69
C ILE A 69 14.25 -16.38 -4.93
N THR A 70 14.89 -16.49 -3.78
CA THR A 70 14.85 -17.64 -2.87
C THR A 70 13.93 -17.39 -1.67
N ASP A 71 13.57 -18.44 -0.93
CA ASP A 71 12.76 -18.31 0.28
C ASP A 71 13.37 -17.36 1.33
N PRO A 72 14.67 -17.43 1.69
CA PRO A 72 15.22 -16.47 2.65
C PRO A 72 15.10 -15.02 2.18
N GLN A 73 15.33 -14.74 0.89
CA GLN A 73 15.13 -13.40 0.33
C GLN A 73 13.64 -12.98 0.37
N MET A 74 12.72 -13.90 0.11
CA MET A 74 11.28 -13.67 0.21
C MET A 74 10.85 -13.38 1.65
N ILE A 75 11.38 -14.12 2.63
CA ILE A 75 11.10 -13.90 4.05
C ILE A 75 11.69 -12.54 4.50
N ALA A 76 12.88 -12.16 4.02
CA ALA A 76 13.45 -10.84 4.29
C ALA A 76 12.53 -9.72 3.79
N LEU A 77 12.00 -9.87 2.57
CA LEU A 77 11.03 -8.92 2.01
C LEU A 77 9.74 -8.90 2.84
N ALA A 78 9.22 -10.06 3.27
CA ALA A 78 8.01 -10.14 4.08
C ALA A 78 8.14 -9.35 5.38
N GLU A 79 9.25 -9.50 6.11
CA GLU A 79 9.51 -8.72 7.33
C GLU A 79 9.71 -7.23 7.04
N THR A 80 10.36 -6.91 5.92
CA THR A 80 10.48 -5.52 5.46
C THR A 80 9.10 -4.92 5.22
N LEU A 81 8.15 -5.67 4.65
CA LEU A 81 6.78 -5.22 4.39
C LEU A 81 5.92 -5.10 5.66
N LEU A 82 6.23 -5.87 6.70
CA LEU A 82 5.60 -5.69 8.03
C LEU A 82 6.07 -4.41 8.70
N GLU A 83 7.37 -4.10 8.61
CA GLU A 83 7.93 -2.86 9.15
C GLU A 83 7.52 -1.64 8.32
N MET A 84 7.51 -1.80 6.99
CA MET A 84 7.33 -0.73 6.00
C MET A 84 6.35 -1.16 4.89
N PRO A 85 5.03 -1.09 5.12
CA PRO A 85 4.03 -1.58 4.19
C PRO A 85 3.82 -0.61 3.02
N ILE A 86 4.77 -0.49 2.09
CA ILE A 86 4.74 0.50 0.98
C ILE A 86 4.42 -0.11 -0.39
N VAL A 87 4.36 -1.44 -0.48
CA VAL A 87 4.13 -2.21 -1.71
C VAL A 87 2.70 -2.76 -1.73
N SER A 88 2.00 -2.61 -2.86
CA SER A 88 0.67 -3.21 -3.07
C SER A 88 0.68 -4.36 -4.07
N SER A 89 1.70 -4.43 -4.94
CA SER A 89 1.83 -5.45 -5.99
C SER A 89 3.23 -6.06 -6.05
N LEU A 90 3.29 -7.39 -6.09
CA LEU A 90 4.50 -8.19 -6.20
C LEU A 90 4.40 -9.11 -7.42
N ASP A 91 5.23 -8.90 -8.45
CA ASP A 91 5.42 -9.86 -9.54
C ASP A 91 6.66 -10.71 -9.25
N LEU A 92 6.44 -11.95 -8.80
CA LEU A 92 7.46 -12.90 -8.36
C LEU A 92 7.51 -14.13 -9.28
N ARG A 93 7.04 -14.00 -10.52
CA ARG A 93 6.96 -15.14 -11.44
C ARG A 93 8.33 -15.75 -11.74
N ASP A 94 8.33 -17.05 -11.99
CA ASP A 94 9.48 -17.78 -12.51
C ASP A 94 10.74 -17.59 -11.63
N ASN A 95 10.61 -17.81 -10.31
CA ASN A 95 11.69 -17.76 -9.31
C ASN A 95 11.84 -19.13 -8.60
N ARG A 96 12.55 -19.17 -7.47
CA ARG A 96 12.84 -20.37 -6.67
C ARG A 96 12.15 -20.32 -5.30
N ILE A 97 10.93 -19.78 -5.27
CA ILE A 97 10.13 -19.65 -4.04
C ILE A 97 9.36 -20.96 -3.82
N THR A 98 9.36 -21.45 -2.58
CA THR A 98 8.55 -22.60 -2.15
C THR A 98 7.40 -22.15 -1.25
N ASP A 99 6.67 -23.11 -0.68
CA ASP A 99 5.66 -22.83 0.33
C ASP A 99 6.17 -22.00 1.51
N ASP A 100 7.44 -22.13 1.90
CA ASP A 100 7.97 -21.41 3.06
C ASP A 100 8.10 -19.91 2.80
N GLY A 101 8.64 -19.52 1.64
CA GLY A 101 8.67 -18.12 1.22
C GLY A 101 7.27 -17.55 0.98
N ALA A 102 6.36 -18.33 0.40
CA ALA A 102 4.98 -17.92 0.16
C ALA A 102 4.17 -17.74 1.46
N LYS A 103 4.37 -18.59 2.47
CA LYS A 103 3.75 -18.46 3.79
C LYS A 103 4.21 -17.22 4.54
N ALA A 104 5.44 -16.76 4.33
CA ALA A 104 5.89 -15.49 4.89
C ALA A 104 5.06 -14.31 4.35
N LEU A 105 4.73 -14.31 3.04
CA LEU A 105 3.81 -13.33 2.48
C LEU A 105 2.39 -13.47 3.04
N LEU A 106 1.92 -14.70 3.25
CA LEU A 106 0.61 -14.95 3.87
C LEU A 106 0.49 -14.27 5.24
N GLU A 107 1.55 -14.34 6.05
CA GLU A 107 1.58 -13.68 7.36
C GLU A 107 1.50 -12.15 7.24
N VAL A 108 2.15 -11.56 6.23
CA VAL A 108 1.97 -10.13 5.89
C VAL A 108 0.50 -9.82 5.64
N LEU A 109 -0.17 -10.61 4.79
CA LEU A 109 -1.58 -10.37 4.47
C LEU A 109 -2.45 -10.51 5.71
N ARG A 110 -2.20 -11.52 6.55
CA ARG A 110 -2.94 -11.76 7.79
C ARG A 110 -2.86 -10.56 8.72
N LEU A 111 -1.65 -10.07 8.97
CA LEU A 111 -1.41 -8.93 9.86
C LEU A 111 -1.99 -7.63 9.28
N GLN A 112 -1.94 -7.44 7.97
CA GLN A 112 -2.61 -6.31 7.30
C GLN A 112 -4.13 -6.38 7.46
N ILE A 113 -4.75 -7.57 7.36
CA ILE A 113 -6.19 -7.76 7.59
C ILE A 113 -6.56 -7.43 9.04
N ILE A 114 -5.76 -7.90 10.01
CA ILE A 114 -5.96 -7.59 11.42
C ILE A 114 -5.89 -6.07 11.63
N ALA A 115 -4.86 -5.40 11.11
CA ALA A 115 -4.71 -3.95 11.20
C ALA A 115 -5.88 -3.20 10.54
N ALA A 116 -6.38 -3.67 9.40
CA ALA A 116 -7.51 -3.05 8.69
C ALA A 116 -8.85 -3.19 9.45
N LYS A 117 -9.06 -4.33 10.11
CA LYS A 117 -10.31 -4.65 10.80
C LYS A 117 -10.34 -4.21 12.25
N THR A 118 -9.19 -4.05 12.89
CA THR A 118 -9.10 -3.61 14.28
C THR A 118 -9.57 -2.16 14.37
N PRO A 119 -10.62 -1.85 15.14
CA PRO A 119 -11.03 -0.47 15.38
C PRO A 119 -9.86 0.28 16.01
N PRO A 120 -9.57 1.53 15.60
CA PRO A 120 -8.65 2.35 16.38
C PRO A 120 -9.21 2.41 17.79
N THR A 121 -8.50 1.85 18.77
CA THR A 121 -8.83 2.02 20.18
C THR A 121 -8.80 3.52 20.43
N ILE A 122 -9.94 4.15 20.68
CA ILE A 122 -9.99 5.59 20.90
C ILE A 122 -9.69 5.81 22.38
N ASP A 123 -8.70 6.66 22.68
CA ASP A 123 -8.47 7.19 24.00
C ASP A 123 -9.74 7.93 24.45
N PRO A 124 -10.44 7.45 25.50
CA PRO A 124 -11.72 8.02 25.91
C PRO A 124 -11.60 9.46 26.42
N ARG A 125 -10.38 9.93 26.78
CA ARG A 125 -10.13 11.28 27.27
C ARG A 125 -9.83 12.27 26.14
N THR A 126 -9.02 11.86 25.18
CA THR A 126 -8.57 12.74 24.08
C THR A 126 -9.37 12.56 22.79
N LYS A 127 -10.21 11.51 22.71
CA LYS A 127 -10.89 11.04 21.50
C LYS A 127 -9.96 10.77 20.32
N ARG A 128 -8.68 10.48 20.59
CA ARG A 128 -7.67 10.15 19.59
C ARG A 128 -7.35 8.64 19.59
N PRO A 129 -6.92 8.04 18.48
CA PRO A 129 -6.47 6.65 18.47
C PRO A 129 -5.29 6.42 19.46
N LEU A 130 -5.37 5.36 20.26
CA LEU A 130 -4.35 4.85 21.19
C LEU A 130 -3.23 4.07 20.47
N TYR A 131 -3.47 3.65 19.22
CA TYR A 131 -2.42 3.19 18.32
C TYR A 131 -1.98 4.33 17.39
N PRO A 132 -0.69 4.39 17.01
CA PRO A 132 -0.29 5.29 15.95
C PRO A 132 -1.13 4.96 14.71
N PRO A 133 -1.73 5.97 14.04
CA PRO A 133 -2.37 5.74 12.75
C PRO A 133 -1.34 5.09 11.82
N LEU A 134 -1.77 4.10 11.03
CA LEU A 134 -0.93 3.53 9.97
C LEU A 134 -0.31 4.68 9.16
N PRO A 135 0.98 4.63 8.81
CA PRO A 135 1.59 5.68 8.02
C PRO A 135 0.77 6.02 6.77
N GLU A 136 0.73 7.29 6.36
CA GLU A 136 -0.05 7.72 5.20
C GLU A 136 0.39 7.05 3.88
N TYR A 137 1.61 6.52 3.85
CA TYR A 137 2.16 5.75 2.74
C TYR A 137 1.81 4.25 2.78
N THR A 138 1.08 3.79 3.80
CA THR A 138 0.72 2.37 3.92
C THR A 138 -0.05 1.90 2.70
N ARG A 139 0.27 0.70 2.23
CA ARG A 139 -0.35 -0.01 1.12
C ARG A 139 -0.65 -1.42 1.56
N TYR A 140 -1.86 -1.89 1.26
CA TYR A 140 -2.18 -3.29 1.40
C TYR A 140 -1.64 -4.06 0.19
N VAL A 141 -1.00 -5.20 0.47
CA VAL A 141 -0.58 -6.14 -0.57
C VAL A 141 -1.84 -6.79 -1.11
N THR A 142 -2.22 -6.40 -2.31
CA THR A 142 -3.48 -6.83 -2.95
C THR A 142 -3.23 -7.62 -4.22
N ASN A 143 -1.98 -7.72 -4.66
CA ASN A 143 -1.61 -8.48 -5.85
C ASN A 143 -0.25 -9.17 -5.67
N VAL A 144 -0.24 -10.50 -5.75
CA VAL A 144 0.96 -11.33 -5.66
C VAL A 144 0.89 -12.36 -6.77
N ASN A 145 1.90 -12.39 -7.65
CA ASN A 145 1.99 -13.37 -8.72
C ASN A 145 3.17 -14.31 -8.51
N LEU A 146 2.89 -15.56 -8.13
CA LEU A 146 3.89 -16.60 -7.86
C LEU A 146 3.93 -17.67 -8.96
N LYS A 147 3.32 -17.45 -10.13
CA LYS A 147 3.34 -18.45 -11.22
C LYS A 147 4.78 -18.81 -11.60
N GLY A 148 5.06 -20.10 -11.78
CA GLY A 148 6.40 -20.57 -12.15
C GLY A 148 7.36 -20.75 -10.97
N ASN A 149 6.84 -20.75 -9.74
CA ASN A 149 7.55 -21.14 -8.51
C ASN A 149 7.09 -22.52 -8.03
N GLU A 150 7.71 -23.03 -6.97
CA GLU A 150 7.42 -24.32 -6.33
C GLU A 150 6.43 -24.16 -5.15
N VAL A 151 5.34 -23.42 -5.38
CA VAL A 151 4.31 -23.13 -4.37
C VAL A 151 3.10 -24.03 -4.60
N SER A 152 2.63 -24.70 -3.54
CA SER A 152 1.46 -25.58 -3.55
C SER A 152 0.17 -24.82 -3.84
N ALA A 153 -0.77 -25.50 -4.50
CA ALA A 153 -2.08 -24.93 -4.83
C ALA A 153 -2.85 -24.46 -3.58
N SER A 154 -2.68 -25.13 -2.44
CA SER A 154 -3.29 -24.75 -1.16
C SER A 154 -2.80 -23.39 -0.67
N VAL A 155 -1.49 -23.13 -0.71
CA VAL A 155 -0.92 -21.85 -0.28
C VAL A 155 -1.33 -20.73 -1.25
N LEU A 156 -1.34 -21.01 -2.56
CA LEU A 156 -1.82 -20.05 -3.57
C LEU A 156 -3.30 -19.69 -3.38
N GLN A 157 -4.14 -20.67 -3.05
CA GLN A 157 -5.56 -20.44 -2.77
C GLN A 157 -5.75 -19.56 -1.53
N GLU A 158 -5.00 -19.82 -0.47
CA GLU A 158 -5.08 -19.03 0.76
C GLU A 158 -4.62 -17.57 0.54
N LEU A 159 -3.48 -17.37 -0.15
CA LEU A 159 -3.01 -16.05 -0.58
C LEU A 159 -4.09 -15.31 -1.36
N SER A 160 -4.76 -15.97 -2.31
CA SER A 160 -5.84 -15.37 -3.09
C SER A 160 -7.00 -14.90 -2.23
N GLN A 161 -7.45 -15.72 -1.26
CA GLN A 161 -8.53 -15.37 -0.35
C GLN A 161 -8.19 -14.14 0.49
N TYR A 162 -6.96 -14.05 1.02
CA TYR A 162 -6.53 -12.95 1.86
C TYR A 162 -6.38 -11.65 1.04
N MET A 163 -5.82 -11.74 -0.18
CA MET A 163 -5.76 -10.61 -1.10
C MET A 163 -7.16 -10.08 -1.45
N ASP A 164 -8.16 -10.95 -1.62
CA ASP A 164 -9.54 -10.53 -1.86
C ASP A 164 -10.16 -9.78 -0.69
N VAL A 165 -9.86 -10.18 0.55
CA VAL A 165 -10.27 -9.44 1.75
C VAL A 165 -9.61 -8.06 1.77
N LEU A 166 -8.30 -7.99 1.53
CA LEU A 166 -7.56 -6.73 1.52
C LEU A 166 -8.03 -5.77 0.43
N ARG A 167 -8.36 -6.26 -0.78
CA ARG A 167 -8.95 -5.44 -1.85
C ARG A 167 -10.29 -4.82 -1.44
N ARG A 168 -11.09 -5.50 -0.61
CA ARG A 168 -12.36 -4.97 -0.09
C ARG A 168 -12.12 -3.91 0.98
N GLU A 169 -11.17 -4.15 1.88
CA GLU A 169 -10.82 -3.15 2.92
C GLU A 169 -10.16 -1.91 2.32
N ASP A 170 -9.34 -2.06 1.28
CA ASP A 170 -8.73 -0.93 0.54
C ASP A 170 -9.81 0.00 -0.05
N LYS A 171 -10.80 -0.58 -0.76
CA LYS A 171 -11.97 0.16 -1.24
C LYS A 171 -12.78 0.80 -0.12
N ARG A 172 -12.93 0.13 1.02
CA ARG A 172 -13.64 0.66 2.19
C ARG A 172 -12.93 1.88 2.77
N LEU A 173 -11.59 1.87 2.80
CA LEU A 173 -10.80 3.03 3.22
C LEU A 173 -10.99 4.20 2.25
N GLU A 174 -10.98 3.96 0.94
CA GLU A 174 -11.26 5.00 -0.05
C GLU A 174 -12.65 5.63 0.15
N ILE A 175 -13.69 4.82 0.37
CA ILE A 175 -15.05 5.29 0.62
C ILE A 175 -15.12 6.11 1.91
N ARG A 176 -14.51 5.63 3.01
CA ARG A 176 -14.46 6.38 4.29
C ARG A 176 -13.75 7.71 4.15
N ALA A 177 -12.62 7.74 3.44
CA ALA A 177 -11.88 8.97 3.18
C ALA A 177 -12.70 9.96 2.34
N ALA A 178 -13.48 9.47 1.37
CA ALA A 178 -14.40 10.29 0.58
C ALA A 178 -15.55 10.85 1.43
N LEU A 179 -16.19 10.04 2.28
CA LEU A 179 -17.29 10.48 3.16
C LEU A 179 -16.84 11.55 4.17
N ASN A 180 -15.70 11.35 4.83
CA ASN A 180 -15.15 12.35 5.78
C ASN A 180 -14.89 13.72 5.13
N ARG A 181 -14.69 13.79 3.82
CA ARG A 181 -14.53 15.06 3.09
C ARG A 181 -15.85 15.75 2.83
N ILE A 182 -16.91 14.98 2.59
CA ILE A 182 -18.25 15.53 2.43
C ILE A 182 -18.68 16.16 3.76
N ASP A 183 -18.51 15.42 4.86
CA ASP A 183 -18.88 15.91 6.21
C ASP A 183 -18.14 17.22 6.58
N ARG A 184 -16.84 17.31 6.28
CA ARG A 184 -16.04 18.55 6.49
C ARG A 184 -16.47 19.73 5.62
N ASN A 185 -17.05 19.48 4.45
CA ASN A 185 -17.55 20.53 3.57
C ASN A 185 -18.97 20.98 3.94
N SER A 186 -19.67 20.22 4.80
CA SER A 186 -21.01 20.57 5.31
C SER A 186 -20.99 21.32 6.65
N ASP A 187 -19.87 21.40 7.36
CA ASP A 187 -19.67 22.35 8.46
C ASP A 187 -19.47 23.76 7.87
N GLY A 188 -20.59 24.41 7.58
CA GLY A 188 -20.69 25.65 6.82
C GLY A 188 -20.04 26.86 7.49
N GLY A 189 -18.77 27.10 7.17
CA GLY A 189 -18.26 28.46 7.06
C GLY A 189 -18.73 29.03 5.73
N ILE A 190 -19.83 29.79 5.74
CA ILE A 190 -20.18 30.64 4.60
C ILE A 190 -19.06 31.69 4.54
N ASP A 191 -18.21 31.63 3.52
CA ASP A 191 -17.28 32.72 3.22
C ASP A 191 -18.14 33.96 2.92
N GLU A 192 -18.35 34.83 3.93
CA GLU A 192 -19.09 36.09 3.79
C GLU A 192 -18.49 37.01 2.71
N GLU A 193 -17.23 36.76 2.32
CA GLU A 193 -16.54 37.40 1.20
C GLU A 193 -17.17 37.06 -0.17
N GLU A 194 -17.71 35.84 -0.36
CA GLU A 194 -18.31 35.44 -1.65
C GLU A 194 -19.74 36.01 -1.82
N PHE A 195 -20.42 36.33 -0.71
CA PHE A 195 -21.75 36.95 -0.76
C PHE A 195 -21.72 38.47 -0.99
N LYS A 196 -20.58 39.15 -0.72
CA LYS A 196 -20.43 40.59 -0.98
C LYS A 196 -20.09 40.93 -2.43
N ALA A 197 -19.52 40.00 -3.20
CA ALA A 197 -19.20 40.23 -4.61
C ALA A 197 -20.45 40.34 -5.51
N HIS A 198 -21.61 39.87 -5.06
CA HIS A 198 -22.86 39.90 -5.83
C HIS A 198 -23.81 41.06 -5.47
N LYS A 199 -23.40 41.99 -4.60
CA LYS A 199 -24.21 43.17 -4.21
C LYS A 199 -23.72 44.52 -4.76
N THR A 200 -22.70 44.53 -5.62
CA THR A 200 -22.15 45.77 -6.21
C THR A 200 -22.43 45.91 -7.72
N LEU A 201 -23.41 45.19 -8.27
CA LEU A 201 -23.86 45.34 -9.67
C LEU A 201 -25.33 45.75 -9.81
N SER A 202 -25.93 46.34 -8.77
CA SER A 202 -27.23 46.98 -8.89
C SER A 202 -27.33 48.21 -8.00
N THR A 203 -26.66 49.30 -8.40
CA THR A 203 -27.20 50.66 -8.28
C THR A 203 -26.58 51.51 -9.38
#